data_AF-A0A2J6GZ84-F1
#
_entry.id   AF-A0A2J6GZ84-F1
#
_cell.length_a   1.000
_cell.length_b   1.000
_cell.length_c   1.000
_cell.angle_alpha   90.00
_cell.angle_beta   90.00
_cell.angle_gamma   90.00
#
_symmetry.space_group_name_H-M   'P 1'
#
loop_
_entity.id
_entity.type
_entity.pdbx_description
1 polymer ?
#
loop_
_entity_poly.entity_id
_entity_poly.type
_entity_poly.pdbx_seq_one_letter_code
_entity_poly.pdbx_strand_id
1 'polypeptide(L)'
;MEQKNNIVDSGTLSSLEFHTKLSKEQRKTLINWFNKQNIEFQILIFDEQKNQFFKLKNEGIDKKLLSLASFLLAIKHFYDKEQLLKSKNKNQTLNELGGIAKIERIKLKKEKPKQKLQMLLSIHSVILALHDDGYSLRDIKQHLQSKYRKTISHTYLSQYINEYIIKKDAKNV
;
A
#
# COMPACT_ATOMS: atom_id res chain seq x y z
N MET A 1 23.70 6.01 -29.99
CA MET A 1 22.41 5.34 -29.78
C MET A 1 21.53 6.29 -28.99
N GLU A 2 20.62 6.97 -29.68
CA GLU A 2 19.71 7.93 -29.03
C GLU A 2 18.72 7.18 -28.16
N GLN A 3 18.67 7.57 -26.89
CA GLN A 3 17.61 7.17 -25.97
C GLN A 3 16.30 7.74 -26.53
N LYS A 4 15.50 6.89 -27.19
CA LYS A 4 14.10 7.20 -27.47
C LYS A 4 13.39 7.34 -26.13
N ASN A 5 13.33 8.58 -25.64
CA ASN A 5 12.43 8.94 -24.55
C ASN A 5 11.04 8.42 -24.95
N ASN A 6 10.43 7.60 -24.11
CA ASN A 6 9.02 7.24 -24.20
C ASN A 6 8.20 8.52 -24.01
N ILE A 7 8.10 9.33 -25.05
CA ILE A 7 7.21 10.50 -25.09
C ILE A 7 5.81 9.89 -25.16
N VAL A 8 5.12 9.92 -24.02
CA VAL A 8 3.68 9.65 -23.97
C VAL A 8 3.04 10.57 -24.99
N ASP A 9 2.48 9.99 -26.04
CA ASP A 9 1.86 10.70 -27.14
C ASP A 9 0.78 11.67 -26.61
N SER A 10 0.76 12.89 -27.13
CA SER A 10 -0.17 13.93 -26.68
C SER A 10 -1.63 13.48 -26.81
N GLY A 11 -1.95 12.65 -27.81
CA GLY A 11 -3.26 12.02 -27.99
C GLY A 11 -3.63 11.04 -26.86
N THR A 12 -2.66 10.38 -26.26
CA THR A 12 -2.86 9.46 -25.11
C THR A 12 -3.23 10.25 -23.86
N LEU A 13 -2.60 11.40 -23.65
CA LEU A 13 -2.92 12.32 -22.54
C LEU A 13 -4.33 12.89 -22.69
N SER A 14 -4.69 13.40 -23.87
CA SER A 14 -6.02 13.96 -24.13
C SER A 14 -7.13 12.92 -23.98
N SER A 15 -6.93 11.70 -24.48
CA SER A 15 -7.90 10.60 -24.33
C SER A 15 -8.11 10.23 -22.86
N LEU A 16 -7.04 10.20 -22.06
CA LEU A 16 -7.14 9.94 -20.63
C LEU A 16 -7.89 11.07 -19.89
N GLU A 17 -7.62 12.33 -20.23
CA GLU A 17 -8.34 13.48 -19.65
C GLU A 17 -9.82 13.47 -20.03
N PHE A 18 -10.15 13.11 -21.26
CA PHE A 18 -11.54 12.99 -21.73
C PHE A 18 -12.35 11.98 -20.88
N HIS A 19 -11.78 10.79 -20.66
CA HIS A 19 -12.48 9.73 -19.92
C HIS A 19 -12.52 9.97 -18.41
N THR A 20 -11.46 10.55 -17.85
CA THR A 20 -11.39 10.75 -16.38
C THR A 20 -11.93 12.09 -15.93
N LYS A 21 -12.00 13.07 -16.84
CA LYS A 21 -12.28 14.49 -16.55
C LYS A 21 -11.33 15.07 -15.51
N LEU A 22 -10.07 14.59 -15.51
CA LEU A 22 -9.04 14.99 -14.57
C LEU A 22 -7.87 15.67 -15.29
N SER A 23 -7.58 16.92 -14.92
CA SER A 23 -6.39 17.63 -15.41
C SER A 23 -5.10 16.96 -14.92
N LYS A 24 -3.97 17.29 -15.55
CA LYS A 24 -2.64 16.83 -15.12
C LYS A 24 -2.35 17.12 -13.63
N GLU A 25 -2.73 18.30 -13.15
CA GLU A 25 -2.54 18.77 -11.77
C GLU A 25 -3.42 17.99 -10.80
N GLN A 26 -4.68 17.73 -11.19
CA GLN A 26 -5.61 16.94 -10.39
C GLN A 26 -5.11 15.49 -10.27
N ARG A 27 -4.63 14.90 -11.37
CA ARG A 27 -4.02 13.56 -11.36
C ARG A 27 -2.85 13.48 -10.39
N LYS A 28 -1.94 14.46 -10.44
CA LYS A 28 -0.80 14.55 -9.50
C LYS A 28 -1.26 14.66 -8.05
N THR A 29 -2.28 15.48 -7.79
CA THR A 29 -2.85 15.67 -6.45
C THR A 29 -3.45 14.39 -5.89
N LEU A 30 -4.24 13.67 -6.70
CA LEU A 30 -4.84 12.39 -6.33
C LEU A 30 -3.79 11.33 -6.05
N ILE A 31 -2.77 11.19 -6.90
CA ILE A 31 -1.67 10.24 -6.69
C ILE A 31 -0.91 10.57 -5.39
N ASN A 32 -0.59 11.84 -5.16
CA ASN A 32 0.07 12.26 -3.94
C ASN A 32 -0.79 12.01 -2.69
N TRP A 33 -2.10 12.14 -2.80
CA TRP A 33 -3.03 11.82 -1.73
C TRP A 33 -3.09 10.31 -1.48
N PHE A 34 -3.17 9.49 -2.54
CA PHE A 34 -3.14 8.03 -2.47
C PHE A 34 -1.86 7.53 -1.78
N ASN A 35 -0.70 8.06 -2.16
CA ASN A 35 0.61 7.69 -1.58
C ASN A 35 0.71 7.98 -0.07
N LYS A 36 -0.16 8.85 0.47
CA LYS A 36 -0.21 9.18 1.90
C LYS A 36 -1.18 8.30 2.69
N GLN A 37 -1.99 7.46 2.02
CA GLN A 37 -2.93 6.55 2.68
C GLN A 37 -2.22 5.30 3.19
N ASN A 38 -2.75 4.68 4.25
CA ASN A 38 -2.29 3.38 4.74
C ASN A 38 -2.65 2.24 3.77
N ILE A 39 -2.06 1.07 4.00
CA ILE A 39 -2.19 -0.08 3.10
C ILE A 39 -3.63 -0.61 2.99
N GLU A 40 -4.39 -0.65 4.10
CA GLU A 40 -5.78 -1.12 4.10
C GLU A 40 -6.67 -0.23 3.22
N PHE A 41 -6.45 1.08 3.29
CA PHE A 41 -7.17 2.05 2.48
C PHE A 41 -6.72 2.02 1.01
N GLN A 42 -5.44 1.76 0.74
CA GLN A 42 -4.96 1.51 -0.62
C GLN A 42 -5.63 0.26 -1.22
N ILE A 43 -5.75 -0.84 -0.46
CA ILE A 43 -6.47 -2.06 -0.88
C ILE A 43 -7.93 -1.74 -1.20
N LEU A 44 -8.60 -0.97 -0.33
CA LEU A 44 -9.99 -0.55 -0.57
C LEU A 44 -10.14 0.26 -1.88
N ILE A 45 -9.16 1.11 -2.22
CA ILE A 45 -9.14 1.83 -3.50
C ILE A 45 -9.00 0.86 -4.68
N PHE A 46 -8.19 -0.19 -4.55
CA PHE A 46 -8.06 -1.23 -5.58
C PHE A 46 -9.34 -2.05 -5.78
N ASP A 47 -10.12 -2.28 -4.71
CA ASP A 47 -11.43 -2.91 -4.87
C ASP A 47 -12.43 -2.00 -5.59
N GLU A 48 -12.44 -0.70 -5.28
CA GLU A 48 -13.24 0.26 -6.03
C GLU A 48 -12.75 0.44 -7.48
N GLN A 49 -11.45 0.30 -7.73
CA GLN A 49 -10.90 0.32 -9.09
C GLN A 49 -11.57 -0.75 -9.96
N LYS A 50 -11.81 -1.96 -9.43
CA LYS A 50 -12.52 -3.02 -10.18
C LYS A 50 -13.91 -2.54 -10.61
N ASN A 51 -14.65 -1.88 -9.72
CA ASN A 51 -15.97 -1.34 -10.03
C ASN A 51 -15.90 -0.28 -11.13
N GLN A 52 -14.94 0.65 -11.03
CA GLN A 52 -14.74 1.69 -12.05
C GLN A 52 -14.24 1.12 -13.38
N PHE A 53 -13.42 0.06 -13.34
CA PHE A 53 -12.95 -0.65 -14.53
C PHE A 53 -14.10 -1.24 -15.32
N PHE A 54 -15.06 -1.90 -14.67
CA PHE A 54 -16.23 -2.45 -15.36
C PHE A 54 -17.14 -1.38 -15.95
N LYS A 55 -17.33 -0.24 -15.27
CA LYS A 55 -18.08 0.89 -15.80
C LYS A 55 -17.45 1.44 -17.08
N LEU A 56 -16.16 1.77 -17.00
CA LEU A 56 -15.39 2.30 -18.12
C LEU A 56 -15.21 1.30 -19.27
N LYS A 57 -15.18 0.00 -18.99
CA LYS A 57 -15.13 -1.04 -20.03
C LYS A 57 -16.37 -0.97 -20.93
N ASN A 58 -17.53 -0.66 -20.35
CA ASN A 58 -18.78 -0.52 -21.11
C ASN A 58 -18.83 0.77 -21.94
N GLU A 59 -17.97 1.74 -21.65
CA GLU A 59 -17.85 3.02 -22.37
C GLU A 59 -16.90 2.96 -23.58
N GLY A 60 -16.31 1.79 -23.87
CA GLY A 60 -15.52 1.57 -25.10
C GLY A 60 -14.11 2.19 -25.07
N ILE A 61 -13.53 2.38 -23.88
CA ILE A 61 -12.19 2.96 -23.70
C ILE A 61 -11.10 2.00 -24.19
N ASP A 62 -10.01 2.55 -24.76
CA ASP A 62 -8.81 1.78 -25.07
C ASP A 62 -8.33 1.00 -23.84
N LYS A 63 -8.15 -0.31 -24.02
CA LYS A 63 -7.68 -1.25 -23.00
C LYS A 63 -6.38 -0.79 -22.33
N LYS A 64 -5.51 -0.07 -23.06
CA LYS A 64 -4.26 0.50 -22.52
C LYS A 64 -4.50 1.59 -21.47
N LEU A 65 -5.55 2.39 -21.63
CA LEU A 65 -5.91 3.49 -20.73
C LEU A 65 -6.88 3.07 -19.63
N LEU A 66 -7.69 2.04 -19.88
CA LEU A 66 -8.77 1.60 -19.00
C LEU A 66 -8.32 1.34 -17.56
N SER A 67 -7.18 0.67 -17.37
CA SER A 67 -6.66 0.37 -16.03
C SER A 67 -6.22 1.64 -15.28
N LEU A 68 -5.58 2.58 -15.98
CA LEU A 68 -5.12 3.83 -15.38
C LEU A 68 -6.29 4.78 -15.08
N ALA A 69 -7.24 4.88 -16.02
CA ALA A 69 -8.44 5.69 -15.87
C ALA A 69 -9.30 5.21 -14.68
N SER A 70 -9.54 3.90 -14.59
CA SER A 70 -10.28 3.31 -13.47
C SER A 70 -9.59 3.55 -12.12
N PHE A 71 -8.26 3.45 -12.09
CA PHE A 71 -7.49 3.73 -10.88
C PHE A 71 -7.61 5.19 -10.43
N LEU A 72 -7.44 6.13 -11.36
CA LEU A 72 -7.58 7.57 -11.07
C LEU A 72 -9.00 7.92 -10.58
N LEU A 73 -10.03 7.34 -11.18
CA LEU A 73 -11.41 7.54 -10.74
C LEU A 73 -11.69 6.93 -9.37
N ALA A 74 -11.12 5.77 -9.06
CA ALA A 74 -11.24 5.16 -7.74
C ALA A 74 -10.60 6.04 -6.66
N ILE A 75 -9.40 6.58 -6.91
CA ILE A 75 -8.77 7.54 -6.00
C ILE A 75 -9.65 8.78 -5.84
N LYS A 76 -10.15 9.34 -6.95
CA LYS A 76 -11.04 10.52 -6.94
C LYS A 76 -12.29 10.29 -6.08
N HIS A 77 -12.95 9.15 -6.24
CA HIS A 77 -14.14 8.80 -5.48
C HIS A 77 -13.91 8.85 -3.96
N PHE A 78 -12.80 8.30 -3.48
CA PHE A 78 -12.47 8.33 -2.06
C PHE A 78 -11.92 9.68 -1.59
N TYR A 79 -11.18 10.38 -2.44
CA TYR A 79 -10.72 11.74 -2.17
C TYR A 79 -11.90 12.70 -1.97
N ASP A 80 -12.87 12.68 -2.89
CA ASP A 80 -14.07 13.52 -2.82
C ASP A 80 -14.90 13.19 -1.57
N LYS A 81 -15.06 11.89 -1.24
CA LYS A 81 -15.69 11.46 0.02
C LYS A 81 -14.98 12.03 1.25
N GLU A 82 -13.65 12.01 1.27
CA GLU A 82 -12.88 12.60 2.36
C GLU A 82 -13.09 14.13 2.46
N GLN A 83 -13.06 14.85 1.34
CA GLN A 83 -13.26 16.29 1.34
C GLN A 83 -14.66 16.67 1.83
N LEU A 84 -15.68 15.92 1.40
CA LEU A 84 -17.07 16.11 1.85
C LEU A 84 -17.23 15.87 3.35
N LEU A 85 -16.54 14.87 3.91
CA LEU A 85 -16.53 14.63 5.35
C LEU A 85 -15.85 15.79 6.11
N LYS A 86 -14.71 16.28 5.60
CA LYS A 86 -14.00 17.42 6.19
C LYS A 86 -14.84 18.71 6.15
N SER A 87 -15.63 18.92 5.10
CA SER A 87 -16.50 20.09 5.01
C SER A 87 -17.73 19.99 5.92
N LYS A 88 -18.29 18.79 6.11
CA LYS A 88 -19.48 18.57 6.96
C LYS A 88 -19.15 18.57 8.46
N ASN A 89 -17.96 18.11 8.85
CA ASN A 89 -17.55 17.97 10.25
C ASN A 89 -16.97 19.25 10.88
N LYS A 90 -17.07 20.41 10.21
CA LYS A 90 -16.58 21.69 10.78
C LYS A 90 -17.29 22.12 12.07
N ASN A 91 -18.49 21.60 12.33
CA ASN A 91 -19.36 22.02 13.44
C ASN A 91 -19.70 20.90 14.44
N GLN A 92 -19.19 19.67 14.31
CA GLN A 92 -19.52 18.57 15.24
C GLN A 92 -18.48 18.43 16.35
N THR A 93 -18.94 18.51 17.60
CA THR A 93 -18.16 18.40 18.83
C THR A 93 -17.59 16.99 19.01
N LEU A 94 -16.40 16.90 19.63
CA LEU A 94 -15.60 15.69 19.86
C LEU A 94 -16.36 14.46 20.40
N ASN A 95 -17.50 14.64 21.06
CA ASN A 95 -18.32 13.55 21.62
C ASN A 95 -19.21 12.84 20.58
N GLU A 96 -19.51 13.45 19.43
CA GLU A 96 -20.30 12.80 18.35
C GLU A 96 -19.44 11.92 17.42
N LEU A 97 -18.10 12.02 17.53
CA LEU A 97 -17.12 11.26 16.74
C LEU A 97 -17.05 9.76 17.11
N GLY A 98 -17.72 9.32 18.19
CA GLY A 98 -17.74 7.92 18.62
C GLY A 98 -18.39 6.96 17.61
N GLY A 99 -19.17 7.48 16.66
CA GLY A 99 -19.89 6.71 15.64
C GLY A 99 -19.23 6.64 14.26
N ILE A 100 -17.99 7.09 14.09
CA ILE A 100 -17.45 7.21 12.74
C ILE A 100 -16.86 5.89 12.23
N ALA A 101 -17.37 5.51 11.05
CA ALA A 101 -17.11 4.30 10.30
C ALA A 101 -15.63 3.89 10.30
N LYS A 102 -15.40 2.57 10.25
CA LYS A 102 -14.14 1.81 10.07
C LYS A 102 -12.98 2.57 9.40
N ILE A 103 -13.28 3.42 8.41
CA ILE A 103 -12.38 4.33 7.69
C ILE A 103 -11.56 5.25 8.61
N GLU A 104 -12.09 5.73 9.74
CA GLU A 104 -11.35 6.63 10.64
C GLU A 104 -10.31 5.92 11.53
N ARG A 105 -10.60 4.70 11.98
CA ARG A 105 -9.62 3.88 12.73
C ARG A 105 -8.38 3.59 11.86
N ILE A 106 -8.62 3.41 10.57
CA ILE A 106 -7.59 3.09 9.56
C ILE A 106 -6.67 4.31 9.33
N LYS A 107 -7.20 5.53 9.27
CA LYS A 107 -6.42 6.77 9.05
C LYS A 107 -5.41 7.12 10.16
N LEU A 108 -5.65 6.69 11.40
CA LEU A 108 -4.90 7.20 12.56
C LEU A 108 -3.59 6.46 12.87
N LYS A 109 -3.38 5.24 12.35
CA LYS A 109 -2.10 4.53 12.51
C LYS A 109 -1.27 4.62 11.23
N LYS A 110 -0.43 5.66 11.14
CA LYS A 110 0.77 5.59 10.29
C LYS A 110 1.72 4.58 10.91
N GLU A 111 1.72 3.34 10.44
CA GLU A 111 2.81 2.44 10.78
C GLU A 111 4.10 2.97 10.18
N LYS A 112 4.98 3.49 11.02
CA LYS A 112 6.36 3.74 10.60
C LYS A 112 6.95 2.40 10.16
N PRO A 113 7.65 2.34 9.01
CA PRO A 113 8.40 1.14 8.66
C PRO A 113 9.40 0.89 9.79
N LYS A 114 9.19 -0.19 10.55
CA LYS A 114 10.13 -0.63 11.58
C LYS A 114 11.39 -1.06 10.84
N GLN A 115 12.41 -0.20 10.76
CA GLN A 115 13.66 -0.47 10.02
C GLN A 115 14.26 -1.86 10.35
N LYS A 116 14.09 -2.32 11.60
CA LYS A 116 14.50 -3.66 12.05
C LYS A 116 13.71 -4.80 11.41
N LEU A 117 12.41 -4.64 11.19
CA LEU A 117 11.58 -5.64 10.52
C LEU A 117 11.98 -5.77 9.05
N GLN A 118 12.15 -4.66 8.34
CA GLN A 118 12.60 -4.68 6.94
C GLN A 118 13.97 -5.35 6.78
N MET A 119 14.89 -5.08 7.71
CA MET A 119 16.17 -5.78 7.75
C MET A 119 15.99 -7.29 7.92
N LEU A 120 15.14 -7.77 8.84
CA LEU A 120 14.88 -9.20 8.99
C LEU A 120 14.22 -9.82 7.76
N LEU A 121 13.26 -9.11 7.15
CA LEU A 121 12.60 -9.54 5.91
C LEU A 121 13.62 -9.69 4.77
N SER A 122 14.60 -8.79 4.66
CA SER A 122 15.65 -8.88 3.63
C SER A 122 16.56 -10.11 3.75
N ILE A 123 16.63 -10.72 4.94
CA ILE A 123 17.42 -11.93 5.21
C ILE A 123 16.55 -13.09 5.67
N HIS A 124 15.24 -13.06 5.33
CA HIS A 124 14.25 -14.03 5.77
C HIS A 124 14.67 -15.46 5.43
N SER A 125 15.10 -15.72 4.19
CA SER A 125 15.53 -17.05 3.74
C SER A 125 16.69 -17.62 4.56
N VAL A 126 17.59 -16.77 5.06
CA VAL A 126 18.71 -17.19 5.90
C VAL A 126 18.21 -17.58 7.29
N ILE A 127 17.32 -16.77 7.87
CA ILE A 127 16.73 -17.05 9.18
C ILE A 127 15.88 -18.34 9.13
N LEU A 128 15.15 -18.53 8.03
CA LEU A 128 14.35 -19.73 7.78
C LEU A 128 15.25 -20.97 7.72
N ALA A 129 16.29 -20.96 6.88
CA ALA A 129 17.22 -22.08 6.77
C ALA A 129 17.85 -22.43 8.13
N LEU A 130 18.33 -21.43 8.88
CA LEU A 130 18.92 -21.68 10.20
C LEU A 130 17.89 -22.21 11.21
N HIS A 131 16.64 -21.76 11.13
CA HIS A 131 15.57 -22.27 11.99
C HIS A 131 15.24 -23.73 11.64
N ASP A 132 15.14 -24.05 10.35
CA ASP A 132 14.83 -25.40 9.86
C ASP A 132 15.97 -26.39 10.12
N ASP A 133 17.21 -25.90 10.09
CA ASP A 133 18.42 -26.63 10.51
C ASP A 133 18.51 -26.83 12.04
N GLY A 134 17.54 -26.31 12.81
CA GLY A 134 17.44 -26.52 14.25
C GLY A 134 18.34 -25.62 15.12
N TYR A 135 18.89 -24.54 14.57
CA TYR A 135 19.71 -23.61 15.35
C TYR A 135 18.90 -22.90 16.43
N SER A 136 19.50 -22.70 17.60
CA SER A 136 18.85 -21.95 18.68
C SER A 136 18.74 -20.46 18.33
N LEU A 137 17.79 -19.75 18.95
CA LEU A 137 17.65 -18.29 18.79
C LEU A 137 18.95 -17.52 19.08
N ARG A 138 19.80 -18.03 19.99
CA ARG A 138 21.08 -17.42 20.33
C ARG A 138 22.09 -17.59 19.20
N ASP A 139 22.13 -18.78 18.60
CA ASP A 139 23.03 -19.09 17.49
C ASP A 139 22.63 -18.33 16.23
N ILE A 140 21.32 -18.27 15.93
CA ILE A 140 20.80 -17.46 14.81
C ILE A 140 21.18 -16.00 15.03
N LYS A 141 20.96 -15.44 16.23
CA LYS A 141 21.37 -14.06 16.55
C LYS A 141 22.88 -13.86 16.32
N GLN A 142 23.72 -14.78 16.80
CA GLN A 142 25.17 -14.69 16.64
C GLN A 142 25.59 -14.81 15.16
N HIS A 143 24.91 -15.64 14.37
CA HIS A 143 25.11 -15.77 12.94
C HIS A 143 24.75 -14.47 12.19
N LEU A 144 23.63 -13.84 12.55
CA LEU A 144 23.22 -12.54 12.00
C LEU A 144 24.23 -11.44 12.34
N GLN A 145 24.78 -11.46 13.55
CA GLN A 145 25.78 -10.48 13.99
C GLN A 145 27.13 -10.70 13.29
N SER A 146 27.61 -11.94 13.18
CA SER A 146 28.93 -12.27 12.63
C SER A 146 28.96 -12.16 11.10
N LYS A 147 28.02 -12.79 10.40
CA LYS A 147 28.02 -12.89 8.94
C LYS A 147 27.37 -11.70 8.24
N TYR A 148 26.33 -11.12 8.85
CA TYR A 148 25.54 -10.03 8.24
C TYR A 148 25.73 -8.68 8.93
N ARG A 149 26.55 -8.60 10.00
CA ARG A 149 26.78 -7.39 10.81
C ARG A 149 25.47 -6.77 11.31
N LYS A 150 24.45 -7.60 11.59
CA LYS A 150 23.13 -7.16 12.05
C LYS A 150 22.96 -7.47 13.52
N THR A 151 22.87 -6.43 14.34
CA THR A 151 22.63 -6.56 15.78
C THR A 151 21.14 -6.56 16.06
N ILE A 152 20.64 -7.66 16.63
CA ILE A 152 19.23 -7.79 17.01
C ILE A 152 19.08 -8.48 18.36
N SER A 153 18.03 -8.13 19.12
CA SER A 153 17.74 -8.82 20.37
C SER A 153 17.14 -10.19 20.08
N HIS A 154 17.45 -11.18 20.93
CA HIS A 154 16.90 -12.53 20.82
C HIS A 154 15.36 -12.52 20.95
N THR A 155 14.81 -11.62 21.77
CA THR A 155 13.36 -11.43 21.95
C THR A 155 12.68 -10.98 20.66
N TYR A 156 13.29 -10.03 19.94
CA TYR A 156 12.74 -9.53 18.68
C TYR A 156 12.88 -10.56 17.55
N LEU A 157 13.97 -11.32 17.54
CA LEU A 157 14.14 -12.46 16.63
C LEU A 157 13.07 -13.55 16.91
N SER A 158 12.80 -13.86 18.17
CA SER A 158 11.73 -14.81 18.54
C SER A 158 10.35 -14.35 18.07
N GLN A 159 10.02 -13.07 18.25
CA GLN A 159 8.77 -12.49 17.72
C GLN A 159 8.67 -12.67 16.20
N TYR A 160 9.76 -12.40 15.48
CA TYR A 160 9.81 -12.57 14.03
C TYR A 160 9.61 -14.02 13.58
N ILE A 161 10.30 -14.98 14.20
CA ILE A 161 10.15 -16.40 13.86
C ILE A 161 8.72 -16.88 14.11
N ASN A 162 8.14 -16.51 15.25
CA ASN A 162 6.75 -16.86 15.57
C ASN A 162 5.74 -16.29 14.56
N GLU A 163 5.94 -15.05 14.11
CA GLU A 163 5.00 -14.37 13.21
C GLU A 163 5.15 -14.78 11.74
N TYR A 164 6.39 -14.93 11.25
CA TYR A 164 6.68 -15.05 9.81
C TYR A 164 7.12 -16.45 9.36
N ILE A 165 7.52 -17.31 10.30
CA ILE A 165 7.90 -18.70 10.02
C ILE A 165 6.78 -19.61 10.53
N ILE A 166 6.64 -19.73 11.86
CA ILE A 166 5.72 -20.70 12.48
C ILE A 166 4.24 -20.43 12.14
N LYS A 167 3.74 -19.20 12.33
CA LYS A 167 2.34 -18.86 12.02
C LYS A 167 2.01 -18.88 10.53
N LYS A 168 3.01 -18.75 9.66
CA LYS A 168 2.82 -18.77 8.21
C LYS A 168 2.66 -20.20 7.73
N ASP A 169 3.46 -21.12 8.27
CA ASP A 169 3.36 -22.55 7.95
C ASP A 169 2.00 -23.12 8.37
N ALA A 170 1.48 -22.72 9.54
CA ALA A 170 0.14 -23.13 10.02
C ALA A 170 -1.05 -22.60 9.18
N LYS A 171 -0.83 -21.65 8.26
CA LYS A 171 -1.87 -21.16 7.33
C LYS A 171 -1.81 -21.80 5.95
N ASN A 172 -0.70 -22.49 5.64
CA ASN A 172 -0.47 -23.14 4.35
C ASN A 172 -0.67 -24.67 4.41
N VAL A 173 -1.05 -25.20 5.58
CA VAL A 173 -1.51 -26.57 5.83
C VAL A 173 -3.03 -26.53 5.97
#